data_AF-A0A7S2L8H5-F1
#
_entry.id   AF-A0A7S2L8H5-F1
#
_cell.length_a   1.000
_cell.length_b   1.000
_cell.length_c   1.000
_cell.angle_alpha   90.00
_cell.angle_beta   90.00
_cell.angle_gamma   90.00
#
_symmetry.space_group_name_H-M   'P 1'
#
loop_
_entity.id
_entity.type
_entity.pdbx_description
1 polymer ?
#
loop_
_entity_poly.entity_id
_entity_poly.type
_entity_poly.pdbx_seq_one_letter_code
_entity_poly.pdbx_strand_id
1 'polypeptide(L)'
;DETAGSLIFQEGKDIEGEFYIIAVYDDPASCTLSFSAYELENDCTYTYPITYNEFDQLFRFDSELMNPSNTDGRFHWVIERLDFVQDHTGRKVLCLGNEPTPVDDEEDEEPQQPKQQGVQPAAAGAGRVDALTRAKLLQELDTHDDEKLHKGLVRSEGARKKFLAELFAKRQLEQLKASQRLQKTDEEREARLAKLEIIKQQQKAKALAHKENEEAKKSTMAQLEVLMKQKEAQAIRKLIQQKDEEDRGSGRDKDAQRQRKKMQERSAAEVQAIENQRAQQLARKRQEQVLKRESLIKTKDRAEAERVRERREAERALQVRRREEKDALIEELWRLKREERLDREGRRDEFERLEELRDRGNAQRDARRAGLEREHFTEMREEDAAEKEVTEQRRRNEHKEYLLQWKIDATKRAVAVRENQKRNQQRDKKLREKEEAQLRKFRETQFLDTMRERGRSFGPKTDEEPPALDASGETAPGSPTAAEAAALSKSFEQQERARRHAERAEKRRQEELKKSKVEKLGAQNPNASEILRINEWRLAEERKKKALETARLQRELQQEQAARDMEKKVVLREEKFERSEKQRRDASRERELRRNEACVQKIRKLPIGTGLPM
;
A
#
# COMPACT_ATOMS: atom_id res chain seq x y z
N ASP A 1 35.93 36.56 19.79
CA ASP A 1 34.89 35.68 20.37
C ASP A 1 35.08 35.63 21.89
N GLU A 2 34.67 36.70 22.57
CA GLU A 2 34.95 36.92 24.01
C GLU A 2 33.67 37.31 24.77
N THR A 3 32.52 36.76 24.37
CA THR A 3 31.19 37.06 24.93
C THR A 3 30.34 35.81 25.19
N ALA A 4 30.97 34.63 25.25
CA ALA A 4 30.33 33.44 25.83
C ALA A 4 30.54 33.48 27.35
N GLY A 5 29.46 33.31 28.11
CA GLY A 5 29.51 33.21 29.57
C GLY A 5 30.22 31.94 30.06
N SER A 6 30.21 31.69 31.36
CA SER A 6 30.75 30.44 31.91
C SER A 6 29.86 29.26 31.51
N LEU A 7 30.46 28.20 30.93
CA LEU A 7 29.77 26.93 30.69
C LEU A 7 29.41 26.29 32.05
N ILE A 8 28.12 26.08 32.30
CA ILE A 8 27.62 25.54 33.58
C ILE A 8 26.94 24.18 33.46
N PHE A 9 26.37 23.84 32.30
CA PHE A 9 25.69 22.56 32.05
C PHE A 9 25.84 22.13 30.59
N GLN A 10 25.82 20.83 30.33
CA GLN A 10 25.96 20.28 28.97
C GLN A 10 25.27 18.91 28.86
N GLU A 11 24.49 18.72 27.80
CA GLU A 11 23.72 17.50 27.53
C GLU A 11 23.70 17.20 26.01
N GLY A 12 23.45 15.96 25.63
CA GLY A 12 23.26 15.56 24.23
C GLY A 12 21.78 15.30 23.93
N LYS A 13 21.29 15.73 22.77
CA LYS A 13 19.89 15.59 22.37
C LYS A 13 19.74 15.44 20.87
N ASP A 14 18.87 14.52 20.44
CA ASP A 14 18.40 14.42 19.06
C ASP A 14 17.23 15.39 18.80
N ILE A 15 17.28 16.10 17.67
CA ILE A 15 16.22 17.02 17.18
C ILE A 15 16.11 16.82 15.67
N GLU A 16 14.90 16.61 15.14
CA GLU A 16 14.66 16.28 13.70
C GLU A 16 15.47 15.05 13.18
N GLY A 17 15.89 14.14 14.06
CA GLY A 17 16.76 13.00 13.73
C GLY A 17 18.26 13.34 13.57
N GLU A 18 18.67 14.56 13.94
CA GLU A 18 20.06 15.03 13.96
C GLU A 18 20.54 15.16 15.43
N PHE A 19 21.71 14.62 15.78
CA PHE A 19 22.25 14.66 17.15
C PHE A 19 23.00 15.98 17.43
N TYR A 20 22.50 16.76 18.39
CA TYR A 20 23.08 18.01 18.84
C TYR A 20 23.69 17.89 20.24
N ILE A 21 24.80 18.59 20.47
CA ILE A 21 25.34 18.83 21.81
C ILE A 21 24.82 20.18 22.29
N ILE A 22 24.03 20.21 23.37
CA ILE A 22 23.46 21.44 23.92
C ILE A 22 24.27 21.85 25.16
N ALA A 23 24.81 23.06 25.11
CA ALA A 23 25.61 23.66 26.16
C ALA A 23 24.88 24.88 26.76
N VAL A 24 24.87 25.00 28.08
CA VAL A 24 24.26 26.12 28.80
C VAL A 24 25.37 27.03 29.34
N TYR A 25 25.42 28.25 28.81
CA TYR A 25 26.33 29.30 29.25
C TYR A 25 25.59 30.29 30.17
N ASP A 26 26.18 30.60 31.31
CA ASP A 26 25.69 31.63 32.23
C ASP A 26 26.53 32.91 32.09
N ASP A 27 25.87 34.03 31.80
CA ASP A 27 26.46 35.36 31.83
C ASP A 27 25.81 36.25 32.92
N PRO A 28 26.41 36.30 34.12
CA PRO A 28 25.98 37.17 35.22
C PRO A 28 26.12 38.67 34.94
N ALA A 29 26.80 39.11 33.86
CA ALA A 29 26.90 40.52 33.50
C ALA A 29 25.71 40.99 32.66
N SER A 30 25.10 40.10 31.86
CA SER A 30 23.85 40.37 31.15
C SER A 30 22.59 39.84 31.85
N CYS A 31 22.75 38.99 32.89
CA CYS A 31 21.68 38.24 33.54
C CYS A 31 20.94 37.29 32.58
N THR A 32 21.68 36.64 31.68
CA THR A 32 21.14 35.71 30.68
C THR A 32 21.78 34.33 30.77
N LEU A 33 20.95 33.30 30.61
CA LEU A 33 21.36 31.94 30.28
C LEU A 33 21.28 31.78 28.76
N SER A 34 22.31 31.24 28.13
CA SER A 34 22.34 30.99 26.68
C SER A 34 22.47 29.50 26.42
N PHE A 35 21.42 28.91 25.84
CA PHE A 35 21.40 27.51 25.41
C PHE A 35 21.90 27.43 23.97
N SER A 36 23.07 26.86 23.75
CA SER A 36 23.69 26.71 22.42
C SER A 36 23.69 25.26 21.98
N ALA A 37 22.98 24.96 20.89
CA ALA A 37 23.03 23.67 20.20
C ALA A 37 24.17 23.66 19.18
N TYR A 38 25.09 22.71 19.30
CA TYR A 38 26.22 22.48 18.40
C TYR A 38 25.93 21.30 17.46
N GLU A 39 26.01 21.55 16.15
CA GLU A 39 25.76 20.58 15.09
C GLU A 39 27.05 19.86 14.68
N LEU A 40 27.12 18.54 14.88
CA LEU A 40 28.36 17.77 14.71
C LEU A 40 28.82 17.58 13.25
N GLU A 41 27.97 17.83 12.25
CA GLU A 41 28.32 17.63 10.84
C GLU A 41 28.79 18.90 10.11
N ASN A 42 28.33 20.09 10.52
CA ASN A 42 28.55 21.35 9.80
C ASN A 42 29.23 22.46 10.64
N ASP A 43 29.66 22.17 11.88
CA ASP A 43 30.17 23.15 12.87
C ASP A 43 29.19 24.32 13.17
N CYS A 44 27.92 24.19 12.79
CA CYS A 44 26.89 25.19 13.06
C CYS A 44 26.59 25.28 14.56
N THR A 45 26.42 26.52 15.05
CA THR A 45 26.00 26.80 16.44
C THR A 45 24.73 27.63 16.43
N TYR A 46 23.69 27.16 17.12
CA TYR A 46 22.40 27.86 17.24
C TYR A 46 22.15 28.18 18.71
N THR A 47 21.99 29.47 19.05
CA THR A 47 21.87 29.93 20.44
C THR A 47 20.48 30.50 20.72
N TYR A 48 19.86 30.02 21.80
CA TYR A 48 18.62 30.52 22.38
C TYR A 48 18.90 31.18 23.75
N PRO A 49 18.92 32.52 23.83
CA PRO A 49 19.12 33.26 25.08
C PRO A 49 17.82 33.43 25.86
N ILE A 50 17.88 33.29 27.18
CA ILE A 50 16.77 33.44 28.14
C ILE A 50 17.25 34.33 29.29
N THR A 51 16.51 35.37 29.68
CA THR A 51 16.86 36.11 30.91
C THR A 51 16.54 35.27 32.17
N TYR A 52 17.24 35.50 33.28
CA TYR A 52 16.96 34.80 34.54
C TYR A 52 15.48 34.89 34.96
N ASN A 53 14.83 36.03 34.71
CA ASN A 53 13.42 36.27 35.02
C ASN A 53 12.46 35.45 34.14
N GLU A 54 12.78 35.26 32.86
CA GLU A 54 12.01 34.38 31.97
C GLU A 54 12.21 32.91 32.34
N PHE A 55 13.44 32.52 32.68
CA PHE A 55 13.78 31.17 33.12
C PHE A 55 13.02 30.77 34.40
N ASP A 56 12.99 31.61 35.44
CA ASP A 56 12.19 31.35 36.65
C ASP A 56 10.67 31.32 36.36
N GLN A 57 10.19 32.09 35.38
CA GLN A 57 8.77 32.11 35.01
C GLN A 57 8.28 30.83 34.32
N LEU A 58 9.17 30.02 33.71
CA LEU A 58 8.81 28.71 33.16
C LEU A 58 8.32 27.75 34.27
N PHE A 59 9.01 27.74 35.41
CA PHE A 59 8.80 26.75 36.47
C PHE A 59 7.77 27.15 37.53
N ARG A 60 7.15 28.33 37.41
CA ARG A 60 6.19 28.89 38.41
C ARG A 60 4.92 28.05 38.64
N PHE A 61 4.65 27.07 37.78
CA PHE A 61 3.51 26.15 37.87
C PHE A 61 3.94 24.67 37.99
N ASP A 62 5.23 24.38 37.98
CA ASP A 62 5.78 23.02 38.09
C ASP A 62 6.16 22.74 39.56
N SER A 63 5.46 21.83 40.23
CA SER A 63 5.66 21.57 41.66
C SER A 63 7.01 20.93 42.01
N GLU A 64 7.73 20.36 41.04
CA GLU A 64 9.02 19.70 41.26
C GLU A 64 10.20 20.61 40.87
N LEU A 65 10.00 21.50 39.88
CA LEU A 65 11.02 22.45 39.41
C LEU A 65 10.86 23.89 39.93
N MET A 66 9.76 24.24 40.61
CA MET A 66 9.57 25.55 41.24
C MET A 66 10.68 25.89 42.26
N ASN A 67 11.35 24.90 42.85
CA ASN A 67 12.47 25.12 43.78
C ASN A 67 13.76 25.55 43.02
N PRO A 68 14.32 26.75 43.26
CA PRO A 68 15.55 27.21 42.59
C PRO A 68 16.81 26.38 42.88
N SER A 69 16.82 25.53 43.91
CA SER A 69 17.96 24.67 44.21
C SER A 69 18.10 23.43 43.30
N ASN A 70 17.21 23.26 42.32
CA ASN A 70 17.28 22.20 41.31
C ASN A 70 17.63 22.80 39.94
N THR A 71 18.83 23.36 39.83
CA THR A 71 19.36 23.98 38.60
C THR A 71 19.36 22.99 37.43
N ASP A 72 19.88 21.80 37.67
CA ASP A 72 20.18 20.82 36.63
C ASP A 72 18.89 20.24 36.02
N GLY A 73 17.89 19.96 36.87
CA GLY A 73 16.56 19.55 36.41
C GLY A 73 15.82 20.63 35.62
N ARG A 74 16.07 21.92 35.92
CA ARG A 74 15.53 23.05 35.15
C ARG A 74 16.22 23.21 33.80
N PHE A 75 17.54 23.03 33.73
CA PHE A 75 18.26 23.04 32.45
C PHE A 75 17.80 21.89 31.56
N HIS A 76 17.71 20.68 32.11
CA HIS A 76 17.20 19.49 31.44
C HIS A 76 15.78 19.68 30.89
N TRP A 77 14.85 20.24 31.68
CA TRP A 77 13.48 20.54 31.24
C TRP A 77 13.42 21.50 30.04
N VAL A 78 14.29 22.51 29.99
CA VAL A 78 14.42 23.39 28.82
C VAL A 78 14.96 22.59 27.64
N ILE A 79 16.04 21.82 27.86
CA ILE A 79 16.70 21.00 26.84
C ILE A 79 15.74 20.00 26.17
N GLU A 80 14.94 19.26 26.94
CA GLU A 80 13.85 18.39 26.44
C GLU A 80 12.92 19.09 25.43
N ARG A 81 12.72 20.41 25.57
CA ARG A 81 11.75 21.22 24.82
C ARG A 81 12.39 22.14 23.76
N LEU A 82 13.72 22.17 23.64
CA LEU A 82 14.39 22.94 22.58
C LEU A 82 14.15 22.31 21.20
N ASP A 83 13.70 23.12 20.24
CA ASP A 83 13.27 22.68 18.91
C ASP A 83 13.64 23.73 17.83
N PHE A 84 13.66 23.34 16.56
CA PHE A 84 14.01 24.23 15.44
C PHE A 84 12.78 24.79 14.72
N VAL A 85 12.76 26.11 14.55
CA VAL A 85 11.77 26.80 13.70
C VAL A 85 12.48 27.50 12.55
N GLN A 86 11.88 27.47 11.37
CA GLN A 86 12.34 28.27 10.23
C GLN A 86 11.91 29.73 10.42
N ASP A 87 12.90 30.61 10.53
CA ASP A 87 12.71 32.05 10.56
C ASP A 87 12.06 32.57 9.26
N HIS A 88 11.53 33.81 9.27
CA HIS A 88 10.98 34.49 8.10
C HIS A 88 11.98 34.62 6.91
N THR A 89 13.28 34.43 7.14
CA THR A 89 14.34 34.35 6.12
C THR A 89 14.67 32.92 5.64
N GLY A 90 14.00 31.88 6.16
CA GLY A 90 14.21 30.47 5.81
C GLY A 90 15.40 29.79 6.51
N ARG A 91 15.89 30.34 7.62
CA ARG A 91 17.02 29.79 8.41
C ARG A 91 16.51 28.98 9.60
N LYS A 92 17.16 27.85 9.95
CA LYS A 92 16.95 27.17 11.24
C LYS A 92 17.29 28.16 12.38
N VAL A 93 16.38 28.33 13.33
CA VAL A 93 16.60 29.08 14.58
C VAL A 93 16.09 28.23 15.75
N LEU A 94 16.89 28.16 16.81
CA LEU A 94 16.57 27.40 18.02
C LEU A 94 15.51 28.14 18.86
N CYS A 95 14.49 27.42 19.31
CA CYS A 95 13.38 27.95 20.10
C CYS A 95 12.93 26.97 21.20
N LEU A 96 11.99 27.39 22.05
CA LEU A 96 11.44 26.57 23.14
C LEU A 96 9.98 26.17 22.85
N GLY A 97 9.73 24.86 22.77
CA GLY A 97 8.40 24.28 22.61
C GLY A 97 7.60 24.19 23.91
N ASN A 98 6.28 24.01 23.78
CA ASN A 98 5.38 23.83 24.93
C ASN A 98 5.35 22.37 25.45
N GLU A 99 5.64 21.41 24.58
CA GLU A 99 5.67 19.98 24.86
C GLU A 99 7.10 19.47 24.58
N PRO A 100 7.58 18.39 25.24
CA PRO A 100 8.88 17.80 24.93
C PRO A 100 8.97 17.44 23.45
N THR A 101 10.14 17.63 22.84
CA THR A 101 10.41 17.17 21.48
C THR A 101 10.25 15.64 21.44
N PRO A 102 9.52 15.06 20.47
CA PRO A 102 9.43 13.62 20.31
C PRO A 102 10.83 13.00 20.18
N VAL A 103 11.07 11.88 20.86
CA VAL A 103 12.29 11.10 20.70
C VAL A 103 12.00 10.03 19.64
N ASP A 104 12.66 10.12 18.50
CA ASP A 104 12.43 9.26 17.32
C ASP A 104 12.89 7.79 17.50
N ASP A 105 13.09 7.32 18.74
CA ASP A 105 13.34 5.92 19.11
C ASP A 105 12.10 5.01 18.93
N GLU A 106 10.88 5.57 18.82
CA GLU A 106 9.67 4.80 18.54
C GLU A 106 9.46 4.59 17.02
N GLU A 107 10.11 3.56 16.47
CA GLU A 107 9.89 3.02 15.11
C GLU A 107 8.43 2.49 14.92
N ASP A 108 7.40 3.34 14.74
CA ASP A 108 6.15 3.07 13.96
C ASP A 108 5.05 4.19 14.02
N GLU A 109 5.33 5.46 13.66
CA GLU A 109 4.24 6.38 13.20
C GLU A 109 4.55 7.05 11.84
N GLU A 110 3.51 7.19 11.00
CA GLU A 110 3.62 7.82 9.68
C GLU A 110 3.71 9.36 9.80
N PRO A 111 4.50 10.06 8.95
CA PRO A 111 4.71 11.50 9.07
C PRO A 111 3.43 12.31 8.83
N GLN A 112 2.78 12.71 9.94
CA GLN A 112 1.63 13.61 9.91
C GLN A 112 2.09 15.01 9.49
N GLN A 113 1.77 15.40 8.25
CA GLN A 113 2.07 16.73 7.73
C GLN A 113 1.49 17.81 8.65
N PRO A 114 2.31 18.79 9.12
CA PRO A 114 1.82 19.83 10.01
C PRO A 114 0.75 20.66 9.31
N LYS A 115 -0.43 20.74 9.94
CA LYS A 115 -1.57 21.50 9.43
C LYS A 115 -1.21 22.98 9.41
N GLN A 116 -0.98 23.53 8.22
CA GLN A 116 -0.88 24.98 8.02
C GLN A 116 -2.09 25.66 8.67
N GLN A 117 -1.86 26.56 9.61
CA GLN A 117 -2.93 27.28 10.29
C GLN A 117 -3.66 28.17 9.27
N GLY A 118 -4.90 27.81 8.96
CA GLY A 118 -5.73 28.58 8.04
C GLY A 118 -6.00 29.98 8.60
N VAL A 119 -5.40 30.99 7.97
CA VAL A 119 -5.73 32.41 8.24
C VAL A 119 -7.24 32.59 8.11
N GLN A 120 -7.88 33.10 9.16
CA GLN A 120 -9.33 33.27 9.18
C GLN A 120 -9.76 34.26 8.08
N PRO A 121 -10.62 33.86 7.12
CA PRO A 121 -11.23 34.82 6.21
C PRO A 121 -12.20 35.70 7.01
N ALA A 122 -11.90 36.99 7.09
CA ALA A 122 -12.80 37.96 7.72
C ALA A 122 -14.18 37.95 7.06
N ALA A 123 -15.23 38.15 7.85
CA ALA A 123 -16.62 38.02 7.41
C ALA A 123 -17.02 39.13 6.40
N ALA A 124 -16.77 38.89 5.11
CA ALA A 124 -17.29 39.70 4.03
C ALA A 124 -18.81 39.51 3.92
N GLY A 125 -19.57 40.56 4.23
CA GLY A 125 -21.04 40.51 4.23
C GLY A 125 -21.65 40.27 2.84
N ALA A 126 -22.89 39.78 2.82
CA ALA A 126 -23.65 39.49 1.60
C ALA A 126 -24.12 40.76 0.85
N GLY A 127 -23.16 41.49 0.28
CA GLY A 127 -23.42 42.59 -0.64
C GLY A 127 -23.97 42.08 -1.97
N ARG A 128 -25.00 42.74 -2.50
CA ARG A 128 -25.48 42.46 -3.86
C ARG A 128 -24.40 42.95 -4.84
N VAL A 129 -23.85 42.04 -5.65
CA VAL A 129 -22.95 42.39 -6.75
C VAL A 129 -23.72 43.26 -7.74
N ASP A 130 -23.21 44.46 -8.01
CA ASP A 130 -23.84 45.41 -8.94
C ASP A 130 -23.82 44.86 -10.37
N ALA A 131 -24.79 45.27 -11.19
CA ALA A 131 -24.96 44.77 -12.55
C ALA A 131 -23.72 45.06 -13.43
N LEU A 132 -23.02 46.18 -13.18
CA LEU A 132 -21.82 46.58 -13.89
C LEU A 132 -20.61 45.70 -13.54
N THR A 133 -20.41 45.34 -12.27
CA THR A 133 -19.38 44.37 -11.86
C THR A 133 -19.74 42.96 -12.33
N ARG A 134 -21.02 42.59 -12.35
CA ARG A 134 -21.46 41.29 -12.88
C ARG A 134 -21.22 41.17 -14.39
N ALA A 135 -21.42 42.25 -15.15
CA ALA A 135 -21.10 42.30 -16.57
C ALA A 135 -19.59 42.21 -16.83
N LYS A 136 -18.75 42.95 -16.08
CA LYS A 136 -17.29 42.83 -16.16
C LYS A 136 -16.79 41.42 -15.84
N LEU A 137 -17.25 40.82 -14.74
CA LEU A 137 -16.83 39.47 -14.36
C LEU A 137 -17.23 38.40 -15.39
N LEU A 138 -18.37 38.57 -16.08
CA LEU A 138 -18.74 37.70 -17.21
C LEU A 138 -17.83 37.92 -18.42
N GLN A 139 -17.51 39.17 -18.76
CA GLN A 139 -16.61 39.50 -19.86
C GLN A 139 -15.16 39.04 -19.59
N GLU A 140 -14.69 39.13 -18.36
CA GLU A 140 -13.38 38.62 -17.93
C GLU A 140 -13.37 37.08 -18.00
N LEU A 141 -14.44 36.40 -17.59
CA LEU A 141 -14.59 34.94 -17.73
C LEU A 141 -14.54 34.49 -19.20
N ASP A 142 -15.20 35.23 -20.10
CA ASP A 142 -15.22 34.97 -21.56
C ASP A 142 -13.85 35.22 -22.24
N THR A 143 -12.90 35.84 -21.52
CA THR A 143 -11.49 36.02 -21.95
C THR A 143 -10.50 35.06 -21.30
N HIS A 144 -10.95 34.12 -20.46
CA HIS A 144 -10.08 33.08 -19.93
C HIS A 144 -9.72 32.05 -21.01
N ASP A 145 -8.44 32.06 -21.41
CA ASP A 145 -7.83 31.10 -22.35
C ASP A 145 -7.73 29.70 -21.68
N ASP A 146 -8.84 28.97 -21.68
CA ASP A 146 -8.98 27.64 -21.05
C ASP A 146 -8.00 26.62 -21.63
N GLU A 147 -7.63 26.74 -22.92
CA GLU A 147 -6.57 25.91 -23.50
C GLU A 147 -5.23 26.11 -22.78
N LYS A 148 -4.89 27.35 -22.43
CA LYS A 148 -3.66 27.70 -21.71
C LYS A 148 -3.70 27.27 -20.24
N LEU A 149 -4.88 27.33 -19.61
CA LEU A 149 -5.10 26.78 -18.27
C LEU A 149 -4.92 25.24 -18.28
N HIS A 150 -5.55 24.55 -19.22
CA HIS A 150 -5.45 23.09 -19.39
C HIS A 150 -4.02 22.65 -19.75
N LYS A 151 -3.32 23.37 -20.64
CA LYS A 151 -1.90 23.13 -20.95
C LYS A 151 -1.00 23.34 -19.73
N GLY A 152 -1.34 24.28 -18.84
CA GLY A 152 -0.68 24.45 -17.54
C GLY A 152 -0.92 23.25 -16.61
N LEU A 153 -2.18 22.83 -16.49
CA LEU A 153 -2.61 21.73 -15.61
C LEU A 153 -2.01 20.37 -16.02
N VAL A 154 -1.99 20.05 -17.32
CA VAL A 154 -1.33 18.82 -17.83
C VAL A 154 0.18 18.85 -17.57
N ARG A 155 0.80 20.04 -17.58
CA ARG A 155 2.24 20.20 -17.32
C ARG A 155 2.57 20.06 -15.82
N SER A 156 1.72 20.57 -14.93
CA SER A 156 1.86 20.36 -13.48
C SER A 156 1.51 18.93 -13.05
N GLU A 157 0.54 18.27 -13.70
CA GLU A 157 0.33 16.82 -13.54
C GLU A 157 1.54 16.00 -14.01
N GLY A 158 2.13 16.35 -15.15
CA GLY A 158 3.35 15.69 -15.65
C GLY A 158 4.52 15.83 -14.69
N ALA A 159 4.69 17.01 -14.08
CA ALA A 159 5.67 17.24 -13.03
C ALA A 159 5.35 16.42 -11.76
N ARG A 160 4.09 16.42 -11.30
CA ARG A 160 3.63 15.64 -10.13
C ARG A 160 3.85 14.14 -10.31
N LYS A 161 3.57 13.61 -11.50
CA LYS A 161 3.76 12.19 -11.85
C LYS A 161 5.25 11.81 -11.84
N LYS A 162 6.15 12.69 -12.32
CA LYS A 162 7.61 12.50 -12.21
C LYS A 162 8.09 12.56 -10.77
N PHE A 163 7.69 13.59 -10.02
CA PHE A 163 8.05 13.75 -8.60
C PHE A 163 7.63 12.55 -7.75
N LEU A 164 6.40 12.04 -7.95
CA LEU A 164 5.94 10.83 -7.27
C LEU A 164 6.75 9.58 -7.68
N ALA A 165 7.11 9.42 -8.95
CA ALA A 165 7.98 8.32 -9.39
C ALA A 165 9.39 8.40 -8.78
N GLU A 166 9.98 9.59 -8.70
CA GLU A 166 11.26 9.83 -8.02
C GLU A 166 11.17 9.57 -6.52
N LEU A 167 10.07 9.94 -5.87
CA LEU A 167 9.82 9.69 -4.44
C LEU A 167 9.65 8.19 -4.16
N PHE A 168 8.91 7.45 -4.99
CA PHE A 168 8.82 5.99 -4.90
C PHE A 168 10.18 5.31 -5.15
N ALA A 169 10.97 5.80 -6.10
CA ALA A 169 12.32 5.29 -6.36
C ALA A 169 13.28 5.53 -5.17
N LYS A 170 13.20 6.70 -4.52
CA LYS A 170 13.94 6.98 -3.27
C LYS A 170 13.51 6.04 -2.15
N ARG A 171 12.20 5.88 -1.90
CA ARG A 171 11.67 4.96 -0.88
C ARG A 171 12.11 3.50 -1.11
N GLN A 172 12.12 3.02 -2.36
CA GLN A 172 12.65 1.69 -2.69
C GLN A 172 14.15 1.59 -2.44
N LEU A 173 14.93 2.61 -2.77
CA LEU A 173 16.38 2.65 -2.54
C LEU A 173 16.72 2.72 -1.03
N GLU A 174 15.89 3.38 -0.23
CA GLU A 174 15.96 3.39 1.24
C GLU A 174 15.59 2.03 1.85
N GLN A 175 14.52 1.38 1.37
CA GLN A 175 14.18 0.01 1.77
C GLN A 175 15.30 -0.99 1.44
N LEU A 176 15.95 -0.85 0.28
CA LEU A 176 17.12 -1.66 -0.08
C LEU A 176 18.34 -1.36 0.81
N LYS A 177 18.58 -0.10 1.18
CA LYS A 177 19.62 0.27 2.18
C LYS A 177 19.33 -0.32 3.55
N ALA A 178 18.08 -0.28 4.02
CA ALA A 178 17.67 -0.85 5.31
C ALA A 178 17.84 -2.38 5.31
N SER A 179 17.40 -3.06 4.25
CA SER A 179 17.63 -4.50 4.05
C SER A 179 19.13 -4.86 4.05
N GLN A 180 19.97 -4.06 3.38
CA GLN A 180 21.42 -4.26 3.37
C GLN A 180 22.08 -3.98 4.74
N ARG A 181 21.56 -3.04 5.53
CA ARG A 181 22.01 -2.83 6.93
C ARG A 181 21.67 -4.07 7.77
N LEU A 182 20.45 -4.59 7.67
CA LEU A 182 20.00 -5.78 8.39
C LEU A 182 20.86 -7.02 8.03
N GLN A 183 21.08 -7.26 6.74
CA GLN A 183 21.96 -8.33 6.26
C GLN A 183 23.38 -8.23 6.86
N LYS A 184 23.98 -7.03 6.88
CA LYS A 184 25.29 -6.83 7.53
C LYS A 184 25.27 -7.10 9.03
N THR A 185 24.21 -6.74 9.74
CA THR A 185 24.11 -7.04 11.18
C THR A 185 23.97 -8.54 11.47
N ASP A 186 23.32 -9.31 10.60
CA ASP A 186 23.27 -10.77 10.71
C ASP A 186 24.59 -11.42 10.29
N GLU A 187 25.26 -10.96 9.21
CA GLU A 187 26.61 -11.40 8.83
C GLU A 187 27.63 -11.17 9.96
N GLU A 188 27.61 -10.00 10.60
CA GLU A 188 28.44 -9.73 11.78
C GLU A 188 28.10 -10.63 12.96
N ARG A 189 26.82 -10.96 13.16
CA ARG A 189 26.36 -11.84 14.24
C ARG A 189 26.82 -13.28 14.02
N GLU A 190 26.73 -13.79 12.80
CA GLU A 190 27.28 -15.10 12.41
C GLU A 190 28.81 -15.12 12.55
N ALA A 191 29.52 -14.09 12.10
CA ALA A 191 30.97 -13.97 12.27
C ALA A 191 31.39 -13.97 13.76
N ARG A 192 30.63 -13.29 14.63
CA ARG A 192 30.83 -13.31 16.09
C ARG A 192 30.59 -14.72 16.66
N LEU A 193 29.56 -15.44 16.22
CA LEU A 193 29.26 -16.81 16.64
C LEU A 193 30.35 -17.80 16.19
N ALA A 194 30.79 -17.74 14.92
CA ALA A 194 31.89 -18.57 14.40
C ALA A 194 33.20 -18.33 15.16
N LYS A 195 33.52 -17.06 15.49
CA LYS A 195 34.68 -16.71 16.32
C LYS A 195 34.58 -17.28 17.74
N LEU A 196 33.40 -17.25 18.35
CA LEU A 196 33.16 -17.87 19.66
C LEU A 196 33.29 -19.41 19.61
N GLU A 197 32.87 -20.06 18.53
CA GLU A 197 33.07 -21.50 18.34
C GLU A 197 34.55 -21.85 18.18
N ILE A 198 35.32 -21.11 17.38
CA ILE A 198 36.77 -21.30 17.26
C ILE A 198 37.46 -21.16 18.63
N ILE A 199 37.10 -20.15 19.43
CA ILE A 199 37.61 -19.98 20.80
C ILE A 199 37.25 -21.19 21.69
N LYS A 200 36.01 -21.69 21.60
CA LYS A 200 35.52 -22.86 22.35
C LYS A 200 36.24 -24.15 21.94
N GLN A 201 36.59 -24.32 20.66
CA GLN A 201 37.41 -25.43 20.16
C GLN A 201 38.86 -25.32 20.67
N GLN A 202 39.47 -24.14 20.61
CA GLN A 202 40.82 -23.90 21.15
C GLN A 202 40.89 -24.13 22.67
N GLN A 203 39.86 -23.72 23.43
CA GLN A 203 39.77 -24.00 24.87
C GLN A 203 39.67 -25.51 25.16
N LYS A 204 38.85 -26.26 24.40
CA LYS A 204 38.78 -27.73 24.49
C LYS A 204 40.14 -28.37 24.22
N ALA A 205 40.84 -27.96 23.15
CA ALA A 205 42.16 -28.49 22.80
C ALA A 205 43.20 -28.22 23.90
N LYS A 206 43.25 -27.00 24.45
CA LYS A 206 44.11 -26.66 25.59
C LYS A 206 43.78 -27.48 26.85
N ALA A 207 42.50 -27.74 27.12
CA ALA A 207 42.07 -28.55 28.26
C ALA A 207 42.44 -30.03 28.11
N LEU A 208 42.39 -30.59 26.89
CA LEU A 208 42.87 -31.96 26.60
C LEU A 208 44.38 -32.06 26.77
N ALA A 209 45.15 -31.15 26.15
CA ALA A 209 46.61 -31.12 26.28
C ALA A 209 47.08 -30.95 27.74
N HIS A 210 46.32 -30.23 28.59
CA HIS A 210 46.62 -30.16 30.03
C HIS A 210 46.38 -31.49 30.76
N LYS A 211 45.32 -32.23 30.42
CA LYS A 211 45.06 -33.57 30.99
C LYS A 211 46.15 -34.57 30.61
N GLU A 212 46.51 -34.62 29.33
CA GLU A 212 47.58 -35.49 28.81
C GLU A 212 48.92 -35.20 29.53
N ASN A 213 49.25 -33.92 29.73
CA ASN A 213 50.42 -33.52 30.51
C ASN A 213 50.34 -33.89 32.01
N GLU A 214 49.15 -33.88 32.62
CA GLU A 214 48.97 -34.38 33.98
C GLU A 214 49.08 -35.90 34.09
N GLU A 215 48.57 -36.64 33.11
CA GLU A 215 48.64 -38.11 33.06
C GLU A 215 50.09 -38.56 32.83
N ALA A 216 50.83 -37.86 31.96
CA ALA A 216 52.28 -38.03 31.82
C ALA A 216 53.04 -37.76 33.13
N LYS A 217 52.72 -36.67 33.85
CA LYS A 217 53.32 -36.37 35.17
C LYS A 217 52.99 -37.43 36.23
N LYS A 218 51.76 -37.94 36.26
CA LYS A 218 51.34 -39.03 37.17
C LYS A 218 52.11 -40.32 36.87
N SER A 219 52.33 -40.62 35.59
CA SER A 219 53.16 -41.76 35.14
C SER A 219 54.62 -41.63 35.60
N THR A 220 55.26 -40.46 35.40
CA THR A 220 56.66 -40.26 35.85
C THR A 220 56.80 -40.26 37.37
N MET A 221 55.81 -39.71 38.11
CA MET A 221 55.78 -39.78 39.56
C MET A 221 55.66 -41.22 40.08
N ALA A 222 54.81 -42.05 39.47
CA ALA A 222 54.68 -43.47 39.82
C ALA A 222 56.00 -44.25 39.58
N GLN A 223 56.73 -43.93 38.51
CA GLN A 223 58.05 -44.51 38.24
C GLN A 223 59.09 -44.12 39.31
N LEU A 224 59.08 -42.85 39.75
CA LEU A 224 59.95 -42.37 40.83
C LEU A 224 59.64 -43.03 42.18
N GLU A 225 58.35 -43.23 42.52
CA GLU A 225 57.97 -43.96 43.74
C GLU A 225 58.49 -45.40 43.77
N VAL A 226 58.45 -46.11 42.63
CA VAL A 226 58.99 -47.48 42.54
C VAL A 226 60.50 -47.49 42.78
N LEU A 227 61.24 -46.52 42.22
CA LEU A 227 62.68 -46.38 42.43
C LEU A 227 63.04 -46.01 43.88
N MET A 228 62.22 -45.21 44.56
CA MET A 228 62.39 -44.90 45.98
C MET A 228 62.20 -46.16 46.85
N LYS A 229 61.09 -46.88 46.67
CA LYS A 229 60.78 -48.11 47.42
C LYS A 229 61.85 -49.19 47.21
N GLN A 230 62.47 -49.26 46.02
CA GLN A 230 63.63 -50.12 45.76
C GLN A 230 64.88 -49.70 46.56
N LYS A 231 65.19 -48.39 46.66
CA LYS A 231 66.31 -47.89 47.48
C LYS A 231 66.09 -48.13 48.98
N GLU A 232 64.89 -47.88 49.48
CA GLU A 232 64.51 -48.16 50.88
C GLU A 232 64.68 -49.65 51.21
N ALA A 233 64.19 -50.53 50.33
CA ALA A 233 64.35 -51.97 50.47
C ALA A 233 65.80 -52.48 50.32
N GLN A 234 66.74 -51.66 49.83
CA GLN A 234 68.18 -51.95 49.87
C GLN A 234 68.83 -51.42 51.16
N ALA A 235 68.44 -50.23 51.64
CA ALA A 235 68.92 -49.67 52.90
C ALA A 235 68.57 -50.55 54.11
N ILE A 236 67.32 -51.04 54.17
CA ILE A 236 66.87 -51.95 55.22
C ILE A 236 67.69 -53.25 55.23
N ARG A 237 68.04 -53.80 54.05
CA ARG A 237 68.86 -55.02 53.95
C ARG A 237 70.28 -54.82 54.48
N LYS A 238 70.90 -53.66 54.25
CA LYS A 238 72.22 -53.33 54.84
C LYS A 238 72.16 -53.22 56.36
N LEU A 239 71.13 -52.56 56.90
CA LEU A 239 70.93 -52.43 58.35
C LEU A 239 70.76 -53.77 59.06
N ILE A 240 70.06 -54.73 58.42
CA ILE A 240 69.92 -56.09 58.97
C ILE A 240 71.27 -56.82 59.00
N GLN A 241 72.07 -56.76 57.91
CA GLN A 241 73.40 -57.38 57.88
C GLN A 241 74.33 -56.83 58.96
N GLN A 242 74.35 -55.51 59.15
CA GLN A 242 75.17 -54.86 60.19
C GLN A 242 74.76 -55.33 61.60
N LYS A 243 73.46 -55.50 61.87
CA LYS A 243 73.00 -55.99 63.18
C LYS A 243 73.32 -57.47 63.41
N ASP A 244 73.18 -58.30 62.37
CA ASP A 244 73.56 -59.72 62.43
C ASP A 244 75.08 -59.91 62.62
N GLU A 245 75.90 -58.92 62.25
CA GLU A 245 77.34 -58.87 62.54
C GLU A 245 77.62 -58.46 64.00
N GLU A 246 76.89 -57.47 64.55
CA GLU A 246 77.02 -57.02 65.95
C GLU A 246 76.54 -58.08 66.98
N ASP A 247 75.37 -58.70 66.77
CA ASP A 247 74.76 -59.64 67.74
C ASP A 247 75.56 -60.96 67.92
N ARG A 248 76.54 -61.23 67.05
CA ARG A 248 77.48 -62.37 67.21
C ARG A 248 78.49 -62.19 68.36
N GLY A 249 78.61 -60.99 68.93
CA GLY A 249 79.79 -60.59 69.71
C GLY A 249 79.81 -60.76 71.25
N SER A 250 78.76 -61.25 71.92
CA SER A 250 78.73 -61.22 73.42
C SER A 250 78.09 -62.41 74.17
N GLY A 251 78.62 -63.61 73.96
CA GLY A 251 78.29 -64.81 74.74
C GLY A 251 79.10 -64.98 76.04
N ARG A 252 78.45 -65.46 77.11
CA ARG A 252 79.03 -65.89 78.42
C ARG A 252 79.76 -64.84 79.27
N ASP A 253 78.98 -64.12 80.11
CA ASP A 253 79.31 -63.95 81.55
C ASP A 253 78.10 -63.37 82.32
N LYS A 254 76.93 -64.02 82.19
CA LYS A 254 75.64 -63.46 82.60
C LYS A 254 74.71 -64.53 83.17
N ASP A 255 75.08 -65.16 84.29
CA ASP A 255 74.17 -66.07 85.03
C ASP A 255 74.09 -65.75 86.54
N ALA A 256 75.21 -65.55 87.24
CA ALA A 256 75.20 -65.10 88.64
C ALA A 256 74.59 -63.67 88.77
N GLN A 257 75.06 -62.72 87.95
CA GLN A 257 74.39 -61.42 87.83
C GLN A 257 72.93 -61.58 87.39
N ARG A 258 72.63 -62.52 86.50
CA ARG A 258 71.28 -62.73 85.94
C ARG A 258 70.26 -63.14 86.99
N GLN A 259 70.64 -63.72 88.12
CA GLN A 259 69.71 -64.02 89.22
C GLN A 259 69.41 -62.81 90.12
N ARG A 260 70.44 -62.04 90.56
CA ARG A 260 70.21 -60.79 91.29
C ARG A 260 69.50 -59.76 90.41
N LYS A 261 69.88 -59.66 89.13
CA LYS A 261 69.20 -58.87 88.12
C LYS A 261 67.77 -59.39 87.89
N LYS A 262 67.51 -60.71 87.81
CA LYS A 262 66.11 -61.24 87.79
C LYS A 262 65.27 -60.83 88.99
N MET A 263 65.82 -60.74 90.19
CA MET A 263 65.09 -60.29 91.38
C MET A 263 64.73 -58.80 91.29
N GLN A 264 65.71 -57.96 90.91
CA GLN A 264 65.48 -56.52 90.70
C GLN A 264 64.64 -56.23 89.45
N GLU A 265 64.75 -57.03 88.40
CA GLU A 265 63.92 -56.99 87.18
C GLU A 265 62.51 -57.48 87.48
N ARG A 266 62.30 -58.39 88.44
CA ARG A 266 60.96 -58.79 88.89
C ARG A 266 60.29 -57.66 89.66
N SER A 267 60.94 -57.07 90.66
CA SER A 267 60.36 -55.93 91.40
C SER A 267 60.23 -54.67 90.54
N ALA A 268 61.20 -54.39 89.65
CA ALA A 268 61.08 -53.31 88.68
C ALA A 268 60.03 -53.59 87.61
N ALA A 269 59.85 -54.84 87.14
CA ALA A 269 58.77 -55.19 86.23
C ALA A 269 57.40 -55.19 86.92
N GLU A 270 57.33 -55.42 88.23
CA GLU A 270 56.10 -55.30 89.01
C GLU A 270 55.71 -53.83 89.22
N VAL A 271 56.67 -52.96 89.59
CA VAL A 271 56.48 -51.50 89.62
C VAL A 271 56.12 -50.99 88.23
N GLN A 272 56.87 -51.37 87.18
CA GLN A 272 56.54 -51.01 85.80
C GLN A 272 55.21 -51.61 85.34
N ALA A 273 54.77 -52.77 85.83
CA ALA A 273 53.45 -53.32 85.51
C ALA A 273 52.35 -52.46 86.15
N ILE A 274 52.52 -52.01 87.39
CA ILE A 274 51.59 -51.10 88.08
C ILE A 274 51.58 -49.72 87.40
N GLU A 275 52.74 -49.19 87.00
CA GLU A 275 52.85 -47.95 86.25
C GLU A 275 52.25 -48.07 84.84
N ASN A 276 52.53 -49.16 84.12
CA ASN A 276 51.92 -49.46 82.82
C ASN A 276 50.41 -49.65 82.93
N GLN A 277 49.89 -50.28 84.00
CA GLN A 277 48.45 -50.37 84.24
C GLN A 277 47.84 -48.99 84.50
N ARG A 278 48.48 -48.13 85.31
CA ARG A 278 48.05 -46.73 85.51
C ARG A 278 48.10 -45.93 84.20
N ALA A 279 49.16 -46.09 83.41
CA ALA A 279 49.31 -45.45 82.10
C ALA A 279 48.25 -45.94 81.09
N GLN A 280 47.95 -47.24 81.06
CA GLN A 280 46.89 -47.82 80.24
C GLN A 280 45.50 -47.35 80.68
N GLN A 281 45.23 -47.23 81.98
CA GLN A 281 43.97 -46.66 82.49
C GLN A 281 43.83 -45.17 82.11
N LEU A 282 44.91 -44.40 82.19
CA LEU A 282 44.93 -43.00 81.71
C LEU A 282 44.78 -42.91 80.18
N ALA A 283 45.40 -43.83 79.42
CA ALA A 283 45.26 -43.90 77.97
C ALA A 283 43.83 -44.25 77.55
N ARG A 284 43.18 -45.22 78.21
CA ARG A 284 41.76 -45.54 78.00
C ARG A 284 40.86 -44.35 78.30
N LYS A 285 41.04 -43.68 79.45
CA LYS A 285 40.28 -42.45 79.78
C LYS A 285 40.49 -41.32 78.76
N ARG A 286 41.70 -41.17 78.20
CA ARG A 286 41.98 -40.23 77.09
C ARG A 286 41.28 -40.66 75.80
N GLN A 287 41.33 -41.93 75.43
CA GLN A 287 40.63 -42.48 74.26
C GLN A 287 39.10 -42.32 74.37
N GLU A 288 38.52 -42.59 75.54
CA GLU A 288 37.09 -42.37 75.81
C GLU A 288 36.69 -40.89 75.66
N GLN A 289 37.54 -39.95 76.11
CA GLN A 289 37.31 -38.51 75.91
C GLN A 289 37.47 -38.08 74.45
N VAL A 290 38.42 -38.66 73.71
CA VAL A 290 38.58 -38.44 72.26
C VAL A 290 37.37 -38.97 71.50
N LEU A 291 36.93 -40.21 71.75
CA LEU A 291 35.75 -40.81 71.12
C LEU A 291 34.46 -40.02 71.42
N LYS A 292 34.31 -39.48 72.64
CA LYS A 292 33.21 -38.57 73.00
C LYS A 292 33.27 -37.21 72.28
N ARG A 293 34.48 -36.70 71.97
CA ARG A 293 34.63 -35.50 71.13
C ARG A 293 34.37 -35.81 69.66
N GLU A 294 34.88 -36.92 69.14
CA GLU A 294 34.63 -37.36 67.77
C GLU A 294 33.14 -37.61 67.49
N SER A 295 32.39 -38.22 68.42
CA SER A 295 30.96 -38.42 68.23
C SER A 295 30.19 -37.10 68.20
N LEU A 296 30.55 -36.13 69.07
CA LEU A 296 29.99 -34.78 69.06
C LEU A 296 30.38 -33.94 67.84
N ILE A 297 31.52 -34.23 67.21
CA ILE A 297 31.92 -33.65 65.92
C ILE A 297 31.07 -34.30 64.82
N LYS A 298 31.05 -35.64 64.73
CA LYS A 298 30.29 -36.41 63.73
C LYS A 298 28.78 -36.13 63.74
N THR A 299 28.17 -35.75 64.87
CA THR A 299 26.77 -35.30 64.90
C THR A 299 26.58 -33.86 64.42
N LYS A 300 27.52 -32.96 64.70
CA LYS A 300 27.52 -31.59 64.14
C LYS A 300 27.73 -31.61 62.63
N ASP A 301 28.72 -32.35 62.15
CA ASP A 301 29.04 -32.49 60.72
C ASP A 301 27.83 -32.99 59.92
N ARG A 302 27.04 -33.93 60.49
CA ARG A 302 25.78 -34.40 59.91
C ARG A 302 24.71 -33.32 59.86
N ALA A 303 24.45 -32.64 60.96
CA ALA A 303 23.45 -31.56 61.02
C ALA A 303 23.81 -30.37 60.10
N GLU A 304 25.10 -30.10 59.90
CA GLU A 304 25.59 -29.09 58.96
C GLU A 304 25.46 -29.56 57.50
N ALA A 305 25.77 -30.83 57.21
CA ALA A 305 25.54 -31.43 55.89
C ALA A 305 24.04 -31.47 55.52
N GLU A 306 23.15 -31.74 56.48
CA GLU A 306 21.70 -31.69 56.32
C GLU A 306 21.23 -30.27 55.97
N ARG A 307 21.67 -29.24 56.72
CA ARG A 307 21.38 -27.82 56.40
C ARG A 307 21.90 -27.40 55.02
N VAL A 308 23.08 -27.84 54.62
CA VAL A 308 23.63 -27.58 53.28
C VAL A 308 22.80 -28.28 52.19
N ARG A 309 22.29 -29.49 52.47
CA ARG A 309 21.38 -30.21 51.57
C ARG A 309 20.04 -29.48 51.44
N GLU A 310 19.39 -29.14 52.55
CA GLU A 310 18.13 -28.38 52.57
C GLU A 310 18.24 -27.08 51.79
N ARG A 311 19.31 -26.31 52.03
CA ARG A 311 19.58 -25.06 51.30
C ARG A 311 19.71 -25.29 49.79
N ARG A 312 20.44 -26.33 49.37
CA ARG A 312 20.57 -26.71 47.95
C ARG A 312 19.29 -27.27 47.34
N GLU A 313 18.36 -27.81 48.14
CA GLU A 313 17.04 -28.25 47.70
C GLU A 313 16.10 -27.05 47.53
N ALA A 314 16.11 -26.09 48.47
CA ALA A 314 15.39 -24.82 48.35
C ALA A 314 15.89 -23.94 47.19
N GLU A 315 17.21 -23.84 46.99
CA GLU A 315 17.82 -23.12 45.86
C GLU A 315 17.43 -23.74 44.51
N ARG A 316 17.35 -25.08 44.43
CA ARG A 316 16.85 -25.78 43.22
C ARG A 316 15.36 -25.59 43.00
N ALA A 317 14.53 -25.64 44.05
CA ALA A 317 13.10 -25.35 43.95
C ALA A 317 12.84 -23.92 43.45
N LEU A 318 13.58 -22.93 43.94
CA LEU A 318 13.53 -21.55 43.44
C LEU A 318 13.98 -21.44 41.97
N GLN A 319 14.98 -22.20 41.54
CA GLN A 319 15.40 -22.22 40.13
C GLN A 319 14.39 -22.91 39.20
N VAL A 320 13.68 -23.92 39.68
CA VAL A 320 12.57 -24.56 38.94
C VAL A 320 11.41 -23.59 38.80
N ARG A 321 10.95 -22.99 39.91
CA ARG A 321 9.86 -22.00 39.88
C ARG A 321 10.13 -20.83 38.95
N ARG A 322 11.34 -20.27 38.97
CA ARG A 322 11.76 -19.19 38.05
C ARG A 322 11.84 -19.60 36.58
N ARG A 323 11.88 -20.90 36.27
CA ARG A 323 11.73 -21.41 34.89
C ARG A 323 10.25 -21.52 34.56
N GLU A 324 9.45 -22.16 35.40
CA GLU A 324 7.98 -22.26 35.24
C GLU A 324 7.33 -20.87 35.06
N GLU A 325 7.69 -19.90 35.90
CA GLU A 325 7.25 -18.49 35.83
C GLU A 325 7.67 -17.81 34.52
N LYS A 326 8.88 -18.12 34.00
CA LYS A 326 9.39 -17.57 32.74
C LYS A 326 8.76 -18.23 31.52
N ASP A 327 8.60 -19.54 31.56
CA ASP A 327 8.07 -20.34 30.45
C ASP A 327 6.56 -20.06 30.29
N ALA A 328 5.83 -19.82 31.38
CA ALA A 328 4.45 -19.30 31.36
C ALA A 328 4.37 -17.88 30.74
N LEU A 329 5.26 -16.95 31.12
CA LEU A 329 5.35 -15.62 30.49
C LEU A 329 5.66 -15.70 28.99
N ILE A 330 6.46 -16.68 28.58
CA ILE A 330 6.74 -16.98 27.17
C ILE A 330 5.47 -17.49 26.47
N GLU A 331 4.74 -18.45 27.05
CA GLU A 331 3.48 -18.95 26.50
C GLU A 331 2.42 -17.84 26.33
N GLU A 332 2.27 -16.94 27.31
CA GLU A 332 1.36 -15.79 27.18
C GLU A 332 1.78 -14.83 26.06
N LEU A 333 3.08 -14.54 25.92
CA LEU A 333 3.62 -13.74 24.81
C LEU A 333 3.38 -14.40 23.44
N TRP A 334 3.54 -15.72 23.32
CA TRP A 334 3.21 -16.44 22.09
C TRP A 334 1.70 -16.48 21.81
N ARG A 335 0.86 -16.51 22.86
CA ARG A 335 -0.61 -16.42 22.73
C ARG A 335 -1.03 -15.05 22.20
N LEU A 336 -0.53 -13.97 22.80
CA LEU A 336 -0.76 -12.59 22.36
C LEU A 336 -0.28 -12.38 20.91
N LYS A 337 0.92 -12.84 20.56
CA LYS A 337 1.44 -12.82 19.17
C LYS A 337 0.73 -13.78 18.20
N ARG A 338 -0.21 -14.59 18.67
CA ARG A 338 -1.12 -15.39 17.84
C ARG A 338 -2.45 -14.69 17.65
N GLU A 339 -2.99 -14.12 18.72
CA GLU A 339 -4.18 -13.24 18.72
C GLU A 339 -3.94 -12.04 17.78
N GLU A 340 -2.84 -11.31 17.94
CA GLU A 340 -2.45 -10.15 17.11
C GLU A 340 -2.25 -10.49 15.62
N ARG A 341 -1.85 -11.74 15.31
CA ARG A 341 -1.76 -12.20 13.91
C ARG A 341 -3.12 -12.53 13.32
N LEU A 342 -3.98 -13.22 14.07
CA LEU A 342 -5.35 -13.51 13.65
C LEU A 342 -6.17 -12.21 13.47
N ASP A 343 -5.96 -11.21 14.33
CA ASP A 343 -6.51 -9.86 14.18
C ASP A 343 -6.01 -9.16 12.89
N ARG A 344 -4.71 -9.28 12.59
CA ARG A 344 -4.10 -8.68 11.39
C ARG A 344 -4.51 -9.42 10.11
N GLU A 345 -4.70 -10.73 10.16
CA GLU A 345 -5.24 -11.57 9.09
C GLU A 345 -6.72 -11.22 8.86
N GLY A 346 -7.57 -11.21 9.90
CA GLY A 346 -8.98 -10.83 9.79
C GLY A 346 -9.20 -9.43 9.22
N ARG A 347 -8.38 -8.44 9.60
CA ARG A 347 -8.42 -7.08 9.00
C ARG A 347 -8.02 -7.05 7.53
N ARG A 348 -7.17 -7.98 7.07
CA ARG A 348 -6.83 -8.13 5.64
C ARG A 348 -7.99 -8.80 4.89
N ASP A 349 -8.54 -9.89 5.43
CA ASP A 349 -9.69 -10.59 4.85
C ASP A 349 -10.91 -9.65 4.71
N GLU A 350 -11.16 -8.78 5.70
CA GLU A 350 -12.19 -7.74 5.62
C GLU A 350 -11.87 -6.66 4.59
N PHE A 351 -10.61 -6.23 4.47
CA PHE A 351 -10.18 -5.27 3.46
C PHE A 351 -10.31 -5.83 2.03
N GLU A 352 -9.80 -7.03 1.78
CA GLU A 352 -9.88 -7.72 0.48
C GLU A 352 -11.34 -7.95 0.07
N ARG A 353 -12.20 -8.35 1.02
CA ARG A 353 -13.65 -8.46 0.80
C ARG A 353 -14.32 -7.12 0.45
N LEU A 354 -13.85 -6.01 1.02
CA LEU A 354 -14.36 -4.66 0.70
C LEU A 354 -13.83 -4.17 -0.66
N GLU A 355 -12.61 -4.53 -1.05
CA GLU A 355 -12.06 -4.27 -2.39
C GLU A 355 -12.81 -5.09 -3.45
N GLU A 356 -13.07 -6.39 -3.23
CA GLU A 356 -13.92 -7.20 -4.13
C GLU A 356 -15.29 -6.55 -4.37
N LEU A 357 -15.93 -6.02 -3.33
CA LEU A 357 -17.22 -5.35 -3.44
C LEU A 357 -17.11 -4.02 -4.20
N ARG A 358 -16.02 -3.26 -4.00
CA ARG A 358 -15.71 -2.04 -4.75
C ARG A 358 -15.49 -2.35 -6.22
N ASP A 359 -14.74 -3.38 -6.54
CA ASP A 359 -14.37 -3.74 -7.92
C ASP A 359 -15.52 -4.37 -8.68
N ARG A 360 -16.36 -5.20 -8.03
CA ARG A 360 -17.66 -5.61 -8.59
C ARG A 360 -18.53 -4.40 -8.89
N GLY A 361 -18.55 -3.40 -8.01
CA GLY A 361 -19.25 -2.13 -8.23
C GLY A 361 -18.69 -1.29 -9.38
N ASN A 362 -17.36 -1.23 -9.53
CA ASN A 362 -16.69 -0.54 -10.64
C ASN A 362 -16.93 -1.27 -11.97
N ALA A 363 -16.72 -2.59 -12.03
CA ALA A 363 -16.98 -3.40 -13.20
C ALA A 363 -18.44 -3.28 -13.68
N GLN A 364 -19.42 -3.18 -12.78
CA GLN A 364 -20.82 -2.89 -13.15
C GLN A 364 -21.01 -1.48 -13.74
N ARG A 365 -20.33 -0.46 -13.21
CA ARG A 365 -20.37 0.91 -13.77
C ARG A 365 -19.73 0.97 -15.15
N ASP A 366 -18.59 0.32 -15.34
CA ASP A 366 -17.84 0.34 -16.59
C ASP A 366 -18.52 -0.53 -17.66
N ALA A 367 -19.10 -1.68 -17.28
CA ALA A 367 -19.97 -2.46 -18.17
C ALA A 367 -21.21 -1.66 -18.59
N ARG A 368 -21.81 -0.87 -17.69
CA ARG A 368 -22.91 0.05 -18.03
C ARG A 368 -22.45 1.20 -18.95
N ARG A 369 -21.26 1.77 -18.73
CA ARG A 369 -20.70 2.80 -19.61
C ARG A 369 -20.45 2.23 -21.01
N ALA A 370 -19.80 1.08 -21.10
CA ALA A 370 -19.57 0.38 -22.37
C ALA A 370 -20.88 -0.07 -23.07
N GLY A 371 -21.96 -0.29 -22.31
CA GLY A 371 -23.31 -0.48 -22.86
C GLY A 371 -23.82 0.79 -23.55
N LEU A 372 -23.86 1.91 -22.82
CA LEU A 372 -24.30 3.22 -23.33
C LEU A 372 -23.44 3.70 -24.51
N GLU A 373 -22.13 3.49 -24.46
CA GLU A 373 -21.21 3.80 -25.57
C GLU A 373 -21.52 2.95 -26.81
N ARG A 374 -21.84 1.66 -26.65
CA ARG A 374 -22.27 0.79 -27.77
C ARG A 374 -23.61 1.23 -28.35
N GLU A 375 -24.57 1.57 -27.50
CA GLU A 375 -25.89 2.09 -27.90
C GLU A 375 -25.72 3.36 -28.75
N HIS A 376 -24.95 4.33 -28.25
CA HIS A 376 -24.58 5.55 -29.00
C HIS A 376 -23.82 5.25 -30.31
N PHE A 377 -22.90 4.27 -30.32
CA PHE A 377 -22.24 3.84 -31.57
C PHE A 377 -23.16 3.10 -32.55
N THR A 378 -24.27 2.51 -32.09
CA THR A 378 -25.31 1.99 -33.00
C THR A 378 -26.23 3.09 -33.51
N GLU A 379 -26.68 4.02 -32.66
CA GLU A 379 -27.47 5.20 -33.07
C GLU A 379 -26.73 6.02 -34.13
N MET A 380 -25.48 6.40 -33.86
CA MET A 380 -24.60 7.09 -34.82
C MET A 380 -24.48 6.35 -36.15
N ARG A 381 -24.49 5.00 -36.16
CA ARG A 381 -24.39 4.19 -37.40
C ARG A 381 -25.72 4.10 -38.15
N GLU A 382 -26.84 4.12 -37.46
CA GLU A 382 -28.18 4.14 -38.05
C GLU A 382 -28.47 5.51 -38.67
N GLU A 383 -28.04 6.61 -38.02
CA GLU A 383 -28.03 7.95 -38.63
C GLU A 383 -27.12 8.01 -39.87
N ASP A 384 -25.87 7.53 -39.76
CA ASP A 384 -24.91 7.42 -40.88
C ASP A 384 -25.49 6.63 -42.07
N ALA A 385 -26.31 5.60 -41.79
CA ALA A 385 -26.97 4.78 -42.80
C ALA A 385 -28.18 5.49 -43.42
N ALA A 386 -29.00 6.16 -42.61
CA ALA A 386 -30.13 6.96 -43.07
C ALA A 386 -29.68 8.12 -43.98
N GLU A 387 -28.59 8.83 -43.64
CA GLU A 387 -28.01 9.86 -44.51
C GLU A 387 -27.50 9.28 -45.85
N LYS A 388 -26.90 8.08 -45.82
CA LYS A 388 -26.47 7.38 -47.06
C LYS A 388 -27.66 6.97 -47.91
N GLU A 389 -28.75 6.47 -47.32
CA GLU A 389 -29.98 6.20 -48.07
C GLU A 389 -30.61 7.48 -48.65
N VAL A 390 -30.69 8.57 -47.88
CA VAL A 390 -31.26 9.85 -48.35
C VAL A 390 -30.41 10.44 -49.48
N THR A 391 -29.09 10.43 -49.36
CA THR A 391 -28.18 10.93 -50.42
C THR A 391 -28.17 10.02 -51.65
N GLU A 392 -28.30 8.70 -51.50
CA GLU A 392 -28.54 7.79 -52.63
C GLU A 392 -29.89 8.04 -53.31
N GLN A 393 -30.98 8.17 -52.55
CA GLN A 393 -32.31 8.47 -53.09
C GLN A 393 -32.31 9.80 -53.85
N ARG A 394 -31.62 10.82 -53.32
CA ARG A 394 -31.40 12.10 -54.00
C ARG A 394 -30.67 11.91 -55.34
N ARG A 395 -29.49 11.26 -55.35
CA ARG A 395 -28.73 10.99 -56.59
C ARG A 395 -29.54 10.18 -57.61
N ARG A 396 -30.31 9.18 -57.15
CA ARG A 396 -31.22 8.37 -57.97
C ARG A 396 -32.37 9.21 -58.56
N ASN A 397 -32.79 10.30 -57.92
CA ASN A 397 -33.81 11.22 -58.44
C ASN A 397 -33.20 12.25 -59.41
N GLU A 398 -32.08 12.88 -59.05
CA GLU A 398 -31.32 13.77 -59.93
C GLU A 398 -30.98 13.07 -61.27
N HIS A 399 -30.62 11.78 -61.24
CA HIS A 399 -30.40 10.98 -62.44
C HIS A 399 -31.67 10.72 -63.28
N LYS A 400 -32.83 10.50 -62.64
CA LYS A 400 -34.13 10.36 -63.36
C LYS A 400 -34.52 11.67 -64.05
N GLU A 401 -34.33 12.79 -63.37
CA GLU A 401 -34.61 14.13 -63.89
C GLU A 401 -33.70 14.44 -65.08
N TYR A 402 -32.39 14.17 -64.97
CA TYR A 402 -31.45 14.26 -66.08
C TYR A 402 -31.87 13.40 -67.29
N LEU A 403 -32.25 12.13 -67.08
CA LEU A 403 -32.74 11.26 -68.15
C LEU A 403 -34.06 11.75 -68.77
N LEU A 404 -34.95 12.36 -67.99
CA LEU A 404 -36.20 12.94 -68.47
C LEU A 404 -35.95 14.20 -69.28
N GLN A 405 -35.06 15.09 -68.83
CA GLN A 405 -34.64 16.27 -69.58
C GLN A 405 -33.90 15.89 -70.87
N TRP A 406 -33.01 14.89 -70.84
CA TRP A 406 -32.34 14.38 -72.03
C TRP A 406 -33.34 13.82 -73.07
N LYS A 407 -34.41 13.14 -72.63
CA LYS A 407 -35.51 12.72 -73.50
C LYS A 407 -36.27 13.91 -74.10
N ILE A 408 -36.57 14.93 -73.31
CA ILE A 408 -37.21 16.17 -73.78
C ILE A 408 -36.31 16.89 -74.81
N ASP A 409 -35.01 16.96 -74.59
CA ASP A 409 -34.09 17.61 -75.52
C ASP A 409 -33.80 16.74 -76.76
N ALA A 410 -33.97 15.42 -76.67
CA ALA A 410 -34.02 14.52 -77.83
C ALA A 410 -35.30 14.74 -78.67
N THR A 411 -36.48 14.88 -78.06
CA THR A 411 -37.72 15.15 -78.82
C THR A 411 -37.72 16.55 -79.42
N LYS A 412 -37.23 17.59 -78.71
CA LYS A 412 -36.99 18.93 -79.29
C LYS A 412 -36.09 18.86 -80.52
N ARG A 413 -34.95 18.13 -80.45
CA ARG A 413 -34.05 17.93 -81.59
C ARG A 413 -34.74 17.23 -82.77
N ALA A 414 -35.55 16.20 -82.50
CA ALA A 414 -36.31 15.50 -83.54
C ALA A 414 -37.38 16.41 -84.19
N VAL A 415 -38.05 17.28 -83.43
CA VAL A 415 -38.99 18.29 -83.95
C VAL A 415 -38.24 19.32 -84.80
N ALA A 416 -37.12 19.86 -84.32
CA ALA A 416 -36.31 20.83 -85.08
C ALA A 416 -35.79 20.26 -86.41
N VAL A 417 -35.41 18.98 -86.46
CA VAL A 417 -35.05 18.27 -87.70
C VAL A 417 -36.25 18.19 -88.65
N ARG A 418 -37.44 17.81 -88.18
CA ARG A 418 -38.68 17.78 -89.00
C ARG A 418 -39.06 19.16 -89.52
N GLU A 419 -38.87 20.22 -88.74
CA GLU A 419 -39.10 21.61 -89.18
C GLU A 419 -38.08 22.10 -90.21
N ASN A 420 -36.81 21.70 -90.08
CA ASN A 420 -35.81 21.99 -91.12
C ASN A 420 -36.10 21.20 -92.40
N GLN A 421 -36.54 19.94 -92.30
CA GLN A 421 -37.02 19.15 -93.44
C GLN A 421 -38.20 19.83 -94.14
N LYS A 422 -39.22 20.29 -93.40
CA LYS A 422 -40.35 21.07 -93.96
C LYS A 422 -39.88 22.37 -94.63
N ARG A 423 -38.97 23.12 -94.00
CA ARG A 423 -38.40 24.36 -94.56
C ARG A 423 -37.59 24.11 -95.83
N ASN A 424 -36.84 23.01 -95.90
CA ASN A 424 -36.13 22.61 -97.11
C ASN A 424 -37.11 22.17 -98.20
N GLN A 425 -38.08 21.30 -97.91
CA GLN A 425 -39.14 20.94 -98.87
C GLN A 425 -39.88 22.16 -99.46
N GLN A 426 -40.10 23.22 -98.66
CA GLN A 426 -40.65 24.49 -99.16
C GLN A 426 -39.68 25.29 -100.04
N ARG A 427 -38.37 25.24 -99.75
CA ARG A 427 -37.32 25.83 -100.63
C ARG A 427 -37.20 25.05 -101.93
N ASP A 428 -37.17 23.72 -101.85
CA ASP A 428 -37.07 22.81 -102.99
C ASP A 428 -38.30 22.94 -103.91
N LYS A 429 -39.50 23.09 -103.33
CA LYS A 429 -40.70 23.42 -104.11
C LYS A 429 -40.58 24.78 -104.80
N LYS A 430 -40.07 25.81 -104.12
CA LYS A 430 -39.84 27.14 -104.72
C LYS A 430 -38.70 27.17 -105.76
N LEU A 431 -37.75 26.24 -105.68
CA LEU A 431 -36.74 26.01 -106.71
C LEU A 431 -37.37 25.35 -107.93
N ARG A 432 -38.14 24.26 -107.74
CA ARG A 432 -38.91 23.62 -108.82
C ARG A 432 -39.91 24.57 -109.49
N GLU A 433 -40.60 25.42 -108.73
CA GLU A 433 -41.50 26.46 -109.28
C GLU A 433 -40.73 27.47 -110.16
N LYS A 434 -39.46 27.77 -109.84
CA LYS A 434 -38.59 28.60 -110.70
C LYS A 434 -38.04 27.84 -111.90
N GLU A 435 -37.64 26.59 -111.73
CA GLU A 435 -37.17 25.70 -112.80
C GLU A 435 -38.30 25.44 -113.80
N GLU A 436 -39.52 25.18 -113.34
CA GLU A 436 -40.72 25.13 -114.17
C GLU A 436 -41.01 26.46 -114.85
N ALA A 437 -40.86 27.61 -114.18
CA ALA A 437 -41.04 28.91 -114.82
C ALA A 437 -39.96 29.18 -115.91
N GLN A 438 -38.72 28.73 -115.69
CA GLN A 438 -37.66 28.77 -116.69
C GLN A 438 -37.93 27.79 -117.85
N LEU A 439 -38.42 26.58 -117.58
CA LEU A 439 -38.82 25.59 -118.60
C LEU A 439 -40.05 26.03 -119.38
N ARG A 440 -41.01 26.74 -118.75
CA ARG A 440 -42.14 27.38 -119.43
C ARG A 440 -41.64 28.48 -120.36
N LYS A 441 -40.76 29.37 -119.90
CA LYS A 441 -40.10 30.37 -120.76
C LYS A 441 -39.27 29.74 -121.88
N PHE A 442 -38.58 28.63 -121.63
CA PHE A 442 -37.82 27.91 -122.64
C PHE A 442 -38.73 27.27 -123.70
N ARG A 443 -39.86 26.67 -123.28
CA ARG A 443 -40.91 26.17 -124.18
C ARG A 443 -41.62 27.30 -124.94
N GLU A 444 -41.79 28.46 -124.33
CA GLU A 444 -42.33 29.68 -124.94
C GLU A 444 -41.37 30.26 -125.99
N THR A 445 -40.05 30.30 -125.72
CA THR A 445 -39.05 30.65 -126.73
C THR A 445 -38.97 29.60 -127.85
N GLN A 446 -39.03 28.30 -127.54
CA GLN A 446 -39.10 27.27 -128.59
C GLN A 446 -40.42 27.30 -129.37
N PHE A 447 -41.52 27.75 -128.77
CA PHE A 447 -42.79 27.98 -129.50
C PHE A 447 -42.68 29.20 -130.44
N LEU A 448 -41.97 30.25 -130.03
CA LEU A 448 -41.68 31.41 -130.88
C LEU A 448 -40.69 31.08 -132.01
N ASP A 449 -39.64 30.31 -131.74
CA ASP A 449 -38.71 29.84 -132.78
C ASP A 449 -39.39 28.82 -133.71
N THR A 450 -40.20 27.88 -133.22
CA THR A 450 -40.96 26.98 -134.11
C THR A 450 -42.06 27.70 -134.89
N MET A 451 -42.63 28.81 -134.39
CA MET A 451 -43.46 29.72 -135.19
C MET A 451 -42.64 30.43 -136.28
N ARG A 452 -41.38 30.79 -136.00
CA ARG A 452 -40.44 31.41 -136.95
C ARG A 452 -39.93 30.43 -138.01
N GLU A 453 -39.83 29.14 -137.67
CA GLU A 453 -39.40 28.06 -138.57
C GLU A 453 -40.54 27.36 -139.31
N ARG A 454 -41.82 27.64 -139.00
CA ARG A 454 -43.00 27.07 -139.69
C ARG A 454 -43.23 27.58 -141.12
N GLY A 455 -42.14 27.97 -141.80
CA GLY A 455 -42.07 28.45 -143.18
C GLY A 455 -41.59 27.41 -144.20
N ARG A 456 -41.58 26.10 -143.87
CA ARG A 456 -41.30 25.00 -144.82
C ARG A 456 -41.96 23.66 -144.43
N SER A 457 -42.14 22.81 -145.45
CA SER A 457 -42.55 21.39 -145.48
C SER A 457 -42.54 20.64 -144.14
N PHE A 458 -43.62 19.99 -143.66
CA PHE A 458 -44.56 19.06 -144.32
C PHE A 458 -43.92 17.73 -144.74
N GLY A 459 -44.14 16.68 -143.93
CA GLY A 459 -43.63 15.30 -144.10
C GLY A 459 -44.12 14.42 -142.94
N PRO A 460 -44.98 13.41 -143.15
CA PRO A 460 -45.76 12.78 -142.06
C PRO A 460 -45.45 11.30 -141.79
N LYS A 461 -46.08 10.78 -140.73
CA LYS A 461 -46.21 9.36 -140.31
C LYS A 461 -45.00 8.73 -139.61
N THR A 462 -45.12 7.85 -138.60
CA THR A 462 -46.16 7.50 -137.58
C THR A 462 -45.41 6.68 -136.48
N ASP A 463 -45.92 5.92 -135.48
CA ASP A 463 -47.22 5.33 -135.08
C ASP A 463 -47.34 5.28 -133.52
N GLU A 464 -48.49 4.78 -133.03
CA GLU A 464 -48.83 4.12 -131.74
C GLU A 464 -47.75 4.11 -130.61
N GLU A 465 -47.88 4.70 -129.42
CA GLU A 465 -48.97 5.02 -128.45
C GLU A 465 -49.51 3.86 -127.56
N PRO A 466 -50.02 4.14 -126.31
CA PRO A 466 -50.07 3.20 -125.16
C PRO A 466 -51.53 2.81 -124.77
N PRO A 467 -52.15 2.93 -123.54
CA PRO A 467 -51.77 3.28 -122.14
C PRO A 467 -51.56 1.99 -121.27
N ALA A 468 -51.95 1.74 -119.99
CA ALA A 468 -52.70 2.39 -118.88
C ALA A 468 -52.22 1.82 -117.50
N LEU A 469 -52.49 2.39 -116.30
CA LEU A 469 -53.69 2.38 -115.40
C LEU A 469 -54.23 0.96 -115.03
N ASP A 470 -54.66 0.63 -113.81
CA ASP A 470 -54.95 1.47 -112.62
C ASP A 470 -54.91 0.71 -111.24
N ALA A 471 -55.06 1.48 -110.15
CA ALA A 471 -55.76 1.22 -108.88
C ALA A 471 -55.76 -0.14 -108.13
N SER A 472 -55.49 -0.01 -106.81
CA SER A 472 -56.15 -0.71 -105.67
C SER A 472 -55.86 -2.19 -105.41
N GLY A 473 -56.30 -2.69 -104.24
CA GLY A 473 -56.31 -4.12 -103.90
C GLY A 473 -55.86 -4.46 -102.47
N GLU A 474 -56.81 -4.80 -101.60
CA GLU A 474 -56.57 -5.44 -100.31
C GLU A 474 -56.18 -6.93 -100.49
N THR A 475 -55.43 -7.52 -99.55
CA THR A 475 -55.76 -8.79 -98.87
C THR A 475 -54.69 -9.18 -97.84
N ALA A 476 -54.98 -10.18 -97.00
CA ALA A 476 -54.16 -10.54 -95.83
C ALA A 476 -53.39 -11.90 -95.98
N PRO A 477 -53.49 -12.89 -95.07
CA PRO A 477 -52.35 -13.21 -94.22
C PRO A 477 -51.70 -14.57 -94.44
N GLY A 478 -50.40 -14.66 -94.13
CA GLY A 478 -49.67 -15.93 -94.04
C GLY A 478 -50.00 -16.70 -92.75
N SER A 479 -50.54 -17.90 -92.89
CA SER A 479 -51.03 -18.77 -91.80
C SER A 479 -49.93 -19.29 -90.85
N PRO A 480 -50.07 -19.14 -89.52
CA PRO A 480 -49.33 -19.92 -88.53
C PRO A 480 -49.96 -21.31 -88.33
N THR A 481 -49.14 -22.37 -88.38
CA THR A 481 -49.61 -23.74 -88.20
C THR A 481 -49.86 -24.12 -86.74
N ALA A 482 -51.10 -24.50 -86.41
CA ALA A 482 -51.51 -25.49 -85.40
C ALA A 482 -50.99 -25.43 -83.94
N ALA A 483 -50.13 -24.48 -83.56
CA ALA A 483 -49.51 -24.41 -82.23
C ALA A 483 -50.15 -23.38 -81.28
N GLU A 484 -50.88 -22.39 -81.82
CA GLU A 484 -51.34 -21.22 -81.05
C GLU A 484 -52.54 -21.51 -80.13
N ALA A 485 -53.31 -22.56 -80.40
CA ALA A 485 -54.47 -22.96 -79.59
C ALA A 485 -54.11 -23.28 -78.12
N ALA A 486 -52.90 -23.78 -77.86
CA ALA A 486 -52.40 -24.05 -76.52
C ALA A 486 -51.85 -22.80 -75.80
N ALA A 487 -51.53 -21.72 -76.54
CA ALA A 487 -50.93 -20.51 -75.99
C ALA A 487 -51.98 -19.55 -75.40
N LEU A 488 -53.10 -19.31 -76.10
CA LEU A 488 -54.15 -18.39 -75.63
C LEU A 488 -54.82 -18.85 -74.33
N SER A 489 -55.02 -20.16 -74.16
CA SER A 489 -55.64 -20.70 -72.93
C SER A 489 -54.82 -20.37 -71.67
N LYS A 490 -53.48 -20.44 -71.75
CA LYS A 490 -52.59 -20.07 -70.63
C LYS A 490 -52.50 -18.57 -70.38
N SER A 491 -52.62 -17.72 -71.41
CA SER A 491 -52.47 -16.26 -71.22
C SER A 491 -53.64 -15.64 -70.45
N PHE A 492 -54.88 -16.10 -70.69
CA PHE A 492 -56.06 -15.57 -70.01
C PHE A 492 -56.02 -15.83 -68.50
N GLU A 493 -55.77 -17.08 -68.07
CA GLU A 493 -55.71 -17.41 -66.64
C GLU A 493 -54.57 -16.67 -65.91
N GLN A 494 -53.44 -16.45 -66.61
CA GLN A 494 -52.30 -15.73 -66.05
C GLN A 494 -52.57 -14.22 -65.91
N GLN A 495 -53.29 -13.61 -66.87
CA GLN A 495 -53.79 -12.23 -66.74
C GLN A 495 -54.83 -12.09 -65.62
N GLU A 496 -55.74 -13.05 -65.47
CA GLU A 496 -56.81 -13.00 -64.47
C GLU A 496 -56.26 -13.18 -63.05
N ARG A 497 -55.28 -14.09 -62.87
CA ARG A 497 -54.47 -14.19 -61.64
C ARG A 497 -53.71 -12.89 -61.35
N ALA A 498 -53.08 -12.26 -62.36
CA ALA A 498 -52.38 -10.99 -62.19
C ALA A 498 -53.33 -9.85 -61.74
N ARG A 499 -54.51 -9.75 -62.35
CA ARG A 499 -55.58 -8.81 -61.95
C ARG A 499 -55.99 -9.02 -60.50
N ARG A 500 -56.29 -10.28 -60.12
CA ARG A 500 -56.60 -10.65 -58.73
C ARG A 500 -55.43 -10.43 -57.74
N HIS A 501 -54.19 -10.30 -58.21
CA HIS A 501 -53.04 -9.91 -57.37
C HIS A 501 -52.91 -8.39 -57.24
N ALA A 502 -53.13 -7.63 -58.32
CA ALA A 502 -53.15 -6.17 -58.30
C ALA A 502 -54.25 -5.64 -57.36
N GLU A 503 -55.47 -6.18 -57.46
CA GLU A 503 -56.62 -5.82 -56.61
C GLU A 503 -56.35 -6.09 -55.11
N ARG A 504 -55.72 -7.22 -54.78
CA ARG A 504 -55.30 -7.54 -53.39
C ARG A 504 -54.11 -6.70 -52.90
N ALA A 505 -53.28 -6.16 -53.80
CA ALA A 505 -52.23 -5.20 -53.44
C ALA A 505 -52.82 -3.81 -53.21
N GLU A 506 -53.73 -3.36 -54.07
CA GLU A 506 -54.41 -2.07 -53.93
C GLU A 506 -55.29 -2.04 -52.67
N LYS A 507 -56.05 -3.10 -52.39
CA LYS A 507 -56.84 -3.20 -51.16
C LYS A 507 -55.97 -3.11 -49.90
N ARG A 508 -54.82 -3.82 -49.85
CA ARG A 508 -53.86 -3.69 -48.74
C ARG A 508 -53.31 -2.26 -48.62
N ARG A 509 -52.94 -1.63 -49.73
CA ARG A 509 -52.48 -0.23 -49.75
C ARG A 509 -53.55 0.73 -49.23
N GLN A 510 -54.83 0.51 -49.55
CA GLN A 510 -55.96 1.28 -49.00
C GLN A 510 -56.18 1.00 -47.50
N GLU A 511 -55.93 -0.22 -47.02
CA GLU A 511 -56.01 -0.58 -45.59
C GLU A 511 -54.82 -0.01 -44.78
N GLU A 512 -53.62 0.03 -45.34
CA GLU A 512 -52.43 0.70 -44.79
C GLU A 512 -52.62 2.22 -44.72
N LEU A 513 -53.20 2.83 -45.77
CA LEU A 513 -53.58 4.25 -45.77
C LEU A 513 -54.69 4.56 -44.76
N LYS A 514 -55.60 3.61 -44.48
CA LYS A 514 -56.61 3.74 -43.41
C LYS A 514 -55.97 3.63 -42.02
N LYS A 515 -55.11 2.63 -41.79
CA LYS A 515 -54.39 2.44 -40.51
C LYS A 515 -53.55 3.67 -40.16
N SER A 516 -52.67 4.10 -41.06
CA SER A 516 -51.81 5.27 -40.84
C SER A 516 -52.59 6.59 -40.68
N LYS A 517 -53.83 6.68 -41.19
CA LYS A 517 -54.73 7.81 -40.93
C LYS A 517 -55.42 7.71 -39.57
N VAL A 518 -55.75 6.52 -39.10
CA VAL A 518 -56.28 6.27 -37.73
C VAL A 518 -55.19 6.50 -36.67
N GLU A 519 -53.96 6.04 -36.89
CA GLU A 519 -52.82 6.29 -35.99
C GLU A 519 -52.54 7.80 -35.85
N LYS A 520 -52.57 8.55 -36.96
CA LYS A 520 -52.41 10.01 -36.93
C LYS A 520 -53.55 10.72 -36.19
N LEU A 521 -54.79 10.23 -36.29
CA LEU A 521 -55.92 10.75 -35.50
C LEU A 521 -55.79 10.40 -34.00
N GLY A 522 -55.24 9.23 -33.66
CA GLY A 522 -54.94 8.86 -32.27
C GLY A 522 -53.82 9.70 -31.66
N ALA A 523 -52.79 10.02 -32.44
CA ALA A 523 -51.65 10.84 -32.02
C ALA A 523 -51.98 12.35 -31.88
N GLN A 524 -53.08 12.83 -32.47
CA GLN A 524 -53.45 14.26 -32.49
C GLN A 524 -54.44 14.67 -31.38
N ASN A 525 -54.37 14.03 -30.21
CA ASN A 525 -54.91 14.59 -28.96
C ASN A 525 -53.79 15.35 -28.20
N PRO A 526 -53.63 16.68 -28.37
CA PRO A 526 -52.52 17.42 -27.74
C PRO A 526 -52.51 17.25 -26.21
N ASN A 527 -53.69 17.30 -25.58
CA ASN A 527 -53.85 17.06 -24.14
C ASN A 527 -53.25 15.71 -23.68
N ALA A 528 -53.27 14.66 -24.50
CA ALA A 528 -52.70 13.37 -24.12
C ALA A 528 -51.16 13.43 -24.04
N SER A 529 -50.52 14.09 -25.01
CA SER A 529 -49.07 14.31 -25.00
C SER A 529 -48.63 15.21 -23.84
N GLU A 530 -49.43 16.21 -23.49
CA GLU A 530 -49.17 17.12 -22.38
C GLU A 530 -49.37 16.45 -21.01
N ILE A 531 -50.42 15.62 -20.86
CA ILE A 531 -50.63 14.79 -19.66
C ILE A 531 -49.48 13.80 -19.45
N LEU A 532 -48.98 13.15 -20.50
CA LEU A 532 -47.81 12.27 -20.39
C LEU A 532 -46.57 13.05 -19.91
N ARG A 533 -46.26 14.20 -20.53
CA ARG A 533 -45.14 15.07 -20.13
C ARG A 533 -45.26 15.57 -18.67
N ILE A 534 -46.47 15.90 -18.22
CA ILE A 534 -46.75 16.29 -16.83
C ILE A 534 -46.52 15.11 -15.86
N ASN A 535 -46.91 13.89 -16.25
CA ASN A 535 -46.69 12.70 -15.44
C ASN A 535 -45.22 12.29 -15.37
N GLU A 536 -44.47 12.39 -16.47
CA GLU A 536 -43.01 12.21 -16.50
C GLU A 536 -42.30 13.23 -15.60
N TRP A 537 -42.71 14.50 -15.67
CA TRP A 537 -42.16 15.55 -14.82
C TRP A 537 -42.44 15.31 -13.33
N ARG A 538 -43.66 14.88 -12.97
CA ARG A 538 -44.01 14.45 -11.60
C ARG A 538 -43.19 13.24 -11.14
N LEU A 539 -43.00 12.24 -11.99
CA LEU A 539 -42.13 11.08 -11.71
C LEU A 539 -40.67 11.49 -11.51
N ALA A 540 -40.17 12.47 -12.27
CA ALA A 540 -38.83 13.02 -12.08
C ALA A 540 -38.70 13.81 -10.77
N GLU A 541 -39.70 14.62 -10.41
CA GLU A 541 -39.77 15.29 -9.10
C GLU A 541 -39.79 14.28 -7.93
N GLU A 542 -40.63 13.25 -8.01
CA GLU A 542 -40.70 12.22 -6.98
C GLU A 542 -39.37 11.47 -6.83
N ARG A 543 -38.72 11.09 -7.95
CA ARG A 543 -37.40 10.48 -7.92
C ARG A 543 -36.37 11.40 -7.28
N LYS A 544 -36.41 12.71 -7.55
CA LYS A 544 -35.53 13.71 -6.94
C LYS A 544 -35.78 13.90 -5.44
N LYS A 545 -37.05 13.93 -5.01
CA LYS A 545 -37.45 14.00 -3.60
C LYS A 545 -36.97 12.75 -2.84
N LYS A 546 -37.29 11.56 -3.35
CA LYS A 546 -36.85 10.26 -2.79
C LYS A 546 -35.31 10.16 -2.72
N ALA A 547 -34.59 10.61 -3.75
CA ALA A 547 -33.13 10.64 -3.73
C ALA A 547 -32.58 11.56 -2.61
N LEU A 548 -33.13 12.76 -2.44
CA LEU A 548 -32.74 13.70 -1.37
C LEU A 548 -33.07 13.14 0.02
N GLU A 549 -34.22 12.49 0.18
CA GLU A 549 -34.62 11.82 1.43
C GLU A 549 -33.69 10.64 1.75
N THR A 550 -33.33 9.80 0.78
CA THR A 550 -32.35 8.72 1.00
C THR A 550 -30.95 9.23 1.33
N ALA A 551 -30.49 10.31 0.68
CA ALA A 551 -29.20 10.93 0.99
C ALA A 551 -29.19 11.57 2.39
N ARG A 552 -30.32 12.15 2.82
CA ARG A 552 -30.51 12.66 4.18
C ARG A 552 -30.47 11.52 5.21
N LEU A 553 -31.25 10.46 5.01
CA LEU A 553 -31.29 9.30 5.90
C LEU A 553 -29.94 8.59 5.99
N GLN A 554 -29.19 8.49 4.89
CA GLN A 554 -27.82 7.97 4.91
C GLN A 554 -26.88 8.85 5.73
N ARG A 555 -27.00 10.17 5.65
CA ARG A 555 -26.21 11.11 6.45
C ARG A 555 -26.55 11.04 7.94
N GLU A 556 -27.84 10.97 8.28
CA GLU A 556 -28.31 10.82 9.67
C GLU A 556 -27.83 9.48 10.26
N LEU A 557 -27.91 8.38 9.50
CA LEU A 557 -27.41 7.06 9.92
C LEU A 557 -25.88 7.00 10.05
N GLN A 558 -25.13 7.68 9.17
CA GLN A 558 -23.67 7.84 9.31
C GLN A 558 -23.29 8.65 10.56
N GLN A 559 -24.07 9.69 10.89
CA GLN A 559 -23.88 10.46 12.12
C GLN A 559 -24.18 9.63 13.38
N GLU A 560 -25.23 8.81 13.35
CA GLU A 560 -25.55 7.89 14.45
C GLU A 560 -24.47 6.80 14.63
N GLN A 561 -23.95 6.23 13.54
CA GLN A 561 -22.83 5.29 13.59
C GLN A 561 -21.57 5.93 14.17
N ALA A 562 -21.21 7.14 13.72
CA ALA A 562 -20.08 7.88 14.26
C ALA A 562 -20.24 8.22 15.75
N ALA A 563 -21.46 8.54 16.21
CA ALA A 563 -21.74 8.76 17.63
C ALA A 563 -21.54 7.47 18.45
N ARG A 564 -22.17 6.36 18.02
CA ARG A 564 -22.02 5.04 18.67
C ARG A 564 -20.56 4.56 18.72
N ASP A 565 -19.76 4.84 17.70
CA ASP A 565 -18.34 4.48 17.68
C ASP A 565 -17.46 5.40 18.53
N MET A 566 -17.86 6.65 18.75
CA MET A 566 -17.25 7.52 19.75
C MET A 566 -17.60 7.08 21.18
N GLU A 567 -18.86 6.69 21.45
CA GLU A 567 -19.27 6.12 22.74
C GLU A 567 -18.46 4.85 23.09
N LYS A 568 -18.33 3.90 22.15
CA LYS A 568 -17.46 2.71 22.31
C LYS A 568 -16.02 3.08 22.66
N LYS A 569 -15.45 4.10 22.00
CA LYS A 569 -14.08 4.57 22.27
C LYS A 569 -13.93 5.19 23.67
N VAL A 570 -14.97 5.86 24.17
CA VAL A 570 -15.00 6.35 25.56
C VAL A 570 -15.05 5.18 26.54
N VAL A 571 -15.98 4.24 26.37
CA VAL A 571 -16.09 3.05 27.25
C VAL A 571 -14.79 2.24 27.28
N LEU A 572 -14.18 1.97 26.12
CA LEU A 572 -12.89 1.27 26.04
C LEU A 572 -11.73 2.03 26.69
N ARG A 573 -11.76 3.37 26.67
CA ARG A 573 -10.79 4.23 27.38
C ARG A 573 -11.00 4.17 28.89
N GLU A 574 -12.25 4.19 29.34
CA GLU A 574 -12.63 4.07 30.75
C GLU A 574 -12.25 2.69 31.31
N GLU A 575 -12.58 1.59 30.60
CA GLU A 575 -12.14 0.24 30.96
C GLU A 575 -10.61 0.12 31.03
N LYS A 576 -9.88 0.69 30.05
CA LYS A 576 -8.40 0.70 30.07
C LYS A 576 -7.87 1.48 31.28
N PHE A 577 -8.48 2.63 31.58
CA PHE A 577 -8.12 3.45 32.74
C PHE A 577 -8.38 2.72 34.06
N GLU A 578 -9.54 2.09 34.26
CA GLU A 578 -9.83 1.32 35.48
C GLU A 578 -8.87 0.14 35.69
N ARG A 579 -8.54 -0.59 34.62
CA ARG A 579 -7.55 -1.69 34.67
C ARG A 579 -6.17 -1.18 35.09
N SER A 580 -5.71 -0.06 34.52
CA SER A 580 -4.44 0.57 34.89
C SER A 580 -4.46 1.21 36.28
N GLU A 581 -5.56 1.80 36.72
CA GLU A 581 -5.72 2.34 38.08
C GLU A 581 -5.68 1.23 39.13
N LYS A 582 -6.31 0.08 38.87
CA LYS A 582 -6.20 -1.09 39.73
C LYS A 582 -4.75 -1.55 39.87
N GLN A 583 -4.02 -1.68 38.75
CA GLN A 583 -2.59 -2.01 38.76
C GLN A 583 -1.76 -0.98 39.54
N ARG A 584 -2.01 0.33 39.35
CA ARG A 584 -1.34 1.40 40.11
C ARG A 584 -1.60 1.31 41.61
N ARG A 585 -2.85 1.05 42.03
CA ARG A 585 -3.24 0.90 43.44
C ARG A 585 -2.61 -0.33 44.08
N ASP A 586 -2.60 -1.46 43.39
CA ASP A 586 -1.99 -2.70 43.89
C ASP A 586 -0.45 -2.59 43.93
N ALA A 587 0.19 -1.94 42.96
CA ALA A 587 1.63 -1.61 43.01
C ALA A 587 1.98 -0.53 44.06
N SER A 588 1.02 0.32 44.46
CA SER A 588 1.21 1.24 45.59
C SER A 588 1.16 0.47 46.92
N ARG A 589 0.14 -0.38 47.11
CA ARG A 589 0.00 -1.28 48.25
C ARG A 589 1.22 -2.20 48.43
N GLU A 590 1.75 -2.76 47.34
CA GLU A 590 2.96 -3.58 47.41
C GLU A 590 4.19 -2.77 47.88
N ARG A 591 4.32 -1.51 47.44
CA ARG A 591 5.37 -0.59 47.91
C ARG A 591 5.16 -0.12 49.35
N GLU A 592 3.94 -0.06 49.85
CA GLU A 592 3.65 0.16 51.28
C GLU A 592 3.97 -1.08 52.12
N LEU A 593 3.55 -2.27 51.67
CA LEU A 593 3.87 -3.54 52.34
C LEU A 593 5.38 -3.74 52.43
N ARG A 594 6.14 -3.54 51.35
CA ARG A 594 7.62 -3.61 51.39
C ARG A 594 8.24 -2.58 52.34
N ARG A 595 7.72 -1.35 52.41
CA ARG A 595 8.19 -0.32 53.37
C ARG A 595 7.89 -0.72 54.81
N ASN A 596 6.70 -1.25 55.09
CA ASN A 596 6.29 -1.73 56.40
C ASN A 596 7.10 -2.95 56.83
N GLU A 597 7.33 -3.93 55.95
CA GLU A 597 8.19 -5.08 56.22
C GLU A 597 9.65 -4.67 56.47
N ALA A 598 10.20 -3.73 55.68
CA ALA A 598 11.53 -3.20 55.92
C ALA A 598 11.64 -2.48 57.27
N CYS A 599 10.61 -1.71 57.66
CA CYS A 599 10.53 -1.07 58.97
C CYS A 599 10.44 -2.10 60.10
N VAL A 600 9.56 -3.10 60.00
CA VAL A 600 9.45 -4.20 60.98
C VAL A 600 10.75 -5.01 61.08
N GLN A 601 11.46 -5.25 59.97
CA GLN A 601 12.78 -5.87 59.99
C GLN A 601 13.84 -4.98 60.67
N LYS A 602 13.79 -3.65 60.47
CA LYS A 602 14.69 -2.70 61.15
C LYS A 602 14.43 -2.70 62.66
N ILE A 603 13.16 -2.68 63.08
CA ILE A 603 12.74 -2.78 64.49
C ILE A 603 13.18 -4.12 65.10
N ARG A 604 12.97 -5.25 64.42
CA ARG A 604 13.42 -6.58 64.88
C ARG A 604 14.95 -6.74 64.95
N LYS A 605 15.72 -5.85 64.33
CA LYS A 605 17.20 -5.84 64.34
C LYS A 605 17.78 -4.81 65.33
N LEU A 606 16.95 -3.95 65.94
CA LEU A 606 17.40 -3.06 67.02
C LEU A 606 17.58 -3.85 68.33
N PRO A 607 18.68 -3.64 69.07
CA PRO A 607 18.89 -4.31 70.34
C PRO A 607 17.89 -3.82 71.40
N ILE A 608 17.42 -4.75 72.24
CA ILE A 608 16.42 -4.47 73.28
C ILE A 608 16.99 -3.42 74.25
N GLY A 609 16.38 -2.24 74.27
CA GLY A 609 16.80 -1.10 75.11
C GLY A 609 17.19 0.17 74.33
N THR A 610 17.47 0.09 73.02
CA THR A 610 17.61 1.31 72.20
C THR A 610 16.24 1.87 71.83
N GLY A 611 16.01 3.16 72.10
CA GLY A 611 14.79 3.86 71.70
C GLY A 611 14.60 3.89 70.18
N LEU A 612 13.34 3.98 69.75
CA LEU A 612 13.02 4.22 68.35
C LEU A 612 13.59 5.59 67.92
N PRO A 613 14.21 5.71 66.74
CA PRO A 613 14.51 7.02 66.17
C PRO A 613 13.18 7.72 65.84
N MET A 614 13.11 9.00 66.24
CA MET A 614 12.05 9.94 65.85
C MET A 614 12.13 10.28 64.36
#